data_AF-E7QPB5-F1
#
_entry.id   AF-E7QPB5-F1
#
_cell.length_a   1.000
_cell.length_b   1.000
_cell.length_c   1.000
_cell.angle_alpha   90.00
_cell.angle_beta   90.00
_cell.angle_gamma   90.00
#
_symmetry.space_group_name_H-M   'P 1'
#
loop_
_entity.id
_entity.type
_entity.pdbx_description
1 polymer ?
#
loop_
_entity_poly.entity_id
_entity_poly.type
_entity_poly.pdbx_seq_one_letter_code
_entity_poly.pdbx_strand_id
1 'polypeptide(L)'
;MPIDRDEFRHLPDAALDIRQGTNAHRVMSFLAVNDQQAFTRSEVRDGTDIPDGSVGPVLSQLADDELVEHRGQYWTLATEQLEAAGEEGFLEDLREQWKEYL
;
A
#
# COMPACT_ATOMS: atom_id res chain seq x y z
N MET A 1 -3.42 15.27 17.98
CA MET A 1 -4.79 15.40 18.53
C MET A 1 -5.28 13.99 18.84
N PRO A 2 -5.74 13.70 20.07
CA PRO A 2 -6.39 12.43 20.35
C PRO A 2 -7.82 12.44 19.78
N ILE A 3 -8.24 11.31 19.20
CA ILE A 3 -9.63 11.04 18.81
C ILE A 3 -10.36 10.31 19.93
N ASP A 4 -11.68 10.39 19.95
CA ASP A 4 -12.48 9.66 20.94
C ASP A 4 -12.64 8.18 20.58
N ARG A 5 -13.11 7.38 21.55
CA ARG A 5 -13.18 5.93 21.42
C ARG A 5 -14.28 5.47 20.46
N ASP A 6 -15.32 6.27 20.27
CA ASP A 6 -16.37 5.93 19.31
C ASP A 6 -15.87 6.26 17.90
N GLU A 7 -15.20 7.40 17.70
CA GLU A 7 -14.47 7.73 16.46
C GLU A 7 -13.45 6.63 16.10
N PHE A 8 -12.68 6.12 17.06
CA PHE A 8 -11.77 4.98 16.86
C PHE A 8 -12.47 3.71 16.35
N ARG A 9 -13.68 3.41 16.83
CA ARG A 9 -14.43 2.21 16.39
C ARG A 9 -15.07 2.36 15.01
N HIS A 10 -15.20 3.59 14.52
CA HIS A 10 -15.69 3.89 13.18
C HIS A 10 -14.55 4.19 12.20
N LEU A 11 -13.29 4.18 12.68
CA LEU A 11 -12.16 4.09 11.77
C LEU A 11 -12.32 2.79 10.98
N PRO A 12 -12.13 2.84 9.65
CA PRO A 12 -11.96 1.62 8.88
C PRO A 12 -10.87 0.76 9.54
N ASP A 13 -10.92 -0.56 9.35
CA ASP A 13 -9.76 -1.38 9.69
C ASP A 13 -8.53 -0.72 9.06
N ALA A 14 -7.52 -0.45 9.89
CA ALA A 14 -6.44 0.50 9.56
C ALA A 14 -5.71 0.15 8.26
N ALA A 15 -5.77 -1.13 7.86
CA ALA A 15 -5.25 -1.65 6.61
C ALA A 15 -5.88 -1.00 5.36
N LEU A 16 -7.15 -0.59 5.39
CA LEU A 16 -7.82 -0.03 4.21
C LEU A 16 -8.04 1.49 4.27
N ASP A 17 -7.72 2.18 5.38
CA ASP A 17 -7.69 3.66 5.44
C ASP A 17 -6.36 4.24 4.90
N ILE A 18 -5.90 3.74 3.76
CA ILE A 18 -4.69 4.23 3.10
C ILE A 18 -5.04 5.50 2.31
N ARG A 19 -4.87 6.65 2.94
CA ARG A 19 -5.26 7.94 2.34
C ARG A 19 -4.42 8.30 1.12
N GLN A 20 -5.10 8.77 0.06
CA GLN A 20 -4.47 9.34 -1.13
C GLN A 20 -3.43 10.40 -0.76
N GLY A 21 -2.32 10.43 -1.50
CA GLY A 21 -1.21 11.36 -1.26
C GLY A 21 -0.25 10.97 -0.14
N THR A 22 -0.51 9.88 0.59
CA THR A 22 0.46 9.31 1.53
C THR A 22 1.51 8.45 0.83
N ASN A 23 2.65 8.25 1.47
CA ASN A 23 3.69 7.33 0.96
C ASN A 23 3.18 5.89 0.84
N ALA A 24 2.36 5.43 1.80
CA ALA A 24 1.74 4.11 1.77
C ALA A 24 0.85 3.94 0.54
N HIS A 25 -0.01 4.93 0.26
CA HIS A 25 -0.83 4.95 -0.93
C HIS A 25 0.02 4.90 -2.21
N ARG A 26 1.08 5.70 -2.29
CA ARG A 26 1.96 5.73 -3.46
C ARG A 26 2.69 4.40 -3.68
N VAL A 27 3.16 3.74 -2.61
CA VAL A 27 3.75 2.39 -2.69
C VAL A 27 2.71 1.38 -3.18
N MET A 28 1.52 1.36 -2.58
CA MET A 28 0.46 0.44 -3.00
C MET A 28 0.03 0.68 -4.44
N SER A 29 -0.07 1.93 -4.88
CA SER A 29 -0.41 2.28 -6.27
C SER A 29 0.63 1.74 -7.26
N PHE A 30 1.92 1.91 -6.95
CA PHE A 30 3.02 1.36 -7.74
C PHE A 30 2.95 -0.17 -7.84
N LEU A 31 2.70 -0.85 -6.72
CA LEU A 31 2.59 -2.31 -6.70
C LEU A 31 1.33 -2.79 -7.40
N ALA A 32 0.20 -2.06 -7.31
CA ALA A 32 -1.07 -2.44 -7.92
C ALA A 32 -1.08 -2.39 -9.44
N VAL A 33 -0.35 -1.44 -10.06
CA VAL A 33 -0.17 -1.45 -11.53
C VAL A 33 0.85 -2.48 -12.00
N ASN A 34 1.62 -3.07 -11.07
CA ASN A 34 2.65 -4.06 -11.34
C ASN A 34 2.39 -5.37 -10.56
N ASP A 35 1.13 -5.71 -10.32
CA ASP A 35 0.71 -6.81 -9.43
C ASP A 35 1.15 -8.21 -9.89
N GLN A 36 1.63 -8.35 -11.12
CA GLN A 36 2.25 -9.56 -11.66
C GLN A 36 3.75 -9.70 -11.34
N GLN A 37 4.35 -8.75 -10.61
CA GLN A 37 5.78 -8.65 -10.35
C GLN A 37 6.05 -8.44 -8.86
N ALA A 38 7.22 -8.90 -8.40
CA ALA A 38 7.73 -8.60 -7.07
C ALA A 38 9.00 -7.75 -7.15
N PHE A 39 9.15 -6.81 -6.23
CA PHE A 39 10.18 -5.77 -6.27
C PHE A 39 11.04 -5.78 -5.02
N THR A 40 12.33 -5.50 -5.18
CA THR A 40 13.19 -5.18 -4.04
C THR A 40 12.82 -3.83 -3.43
N ARG A 41 13.22 -3.59 -2.17
CA ARG A 41 13.04 -2.27 -1.53
C ARG A 41 13.63 -1.12 -2.38
N SER A 42 14.80 -1.33 -2.99
CA SER A 42 15.43 -0.33 -3.86
C SER A 42 14.63 -0.07 -5.13
N GLU A 43 14.02 -1.10 -5.73
CA GLU A 43 13.19 -0.92 -6.92
C GLU A 43 11.87 -0.24 -6.58
N VAL A 44 11.25 -0.55 -5.43
CA VAL A 44 10.07 0.20 -4.94
C VAL A 44 10.44 1.66 -4.71
N ARG A 45 11.58 1.92 -4.07
CA ARG A 45 12.08 3.28 -3.85
C ARG A 45 12.26 4.04 -5.16
N ASP A 46 12.93 3.44 -6.13
CA ASP A 46 13.25 4.06 -7.41
C ASP A 46 11.98 4.26 -8.24
N GLY A 47 11.05 3.30 -8.20
CA GLY A 47 9.75 3.38 -8.88
C GLY A 47 8.81 4.41 -8.27
N THR A 48 8.88 4.63 -6.95
CA THR A 48 7.97 5.54 -6.22
C THR A 48 8.58 6.89 -5.88
N ASP A 49 9.87 7.13 -6.12
CA ASP A 49 10.57 8.36 -5.70
C ASP A 49 10.36 8.71 -4.21
N ILE A 50 10.23 7.68 -3.36
CA ILE A 50 10.10 7.83 -1.90
C ILE A 50 11.50 7.73 -1.29
N PRO A 51 11.88 8.59 -0.32
CA PRO A 51 13.20 8.50 0.33
C PRO A 51 13.45 7.13 0.99
N ASP A 52 14.70 6.65 0.97
CA ASP A 52 15.08 5.34 1.56
C ASP A 52 14.72 5.24 3.06
N GLY A 53 14.82 6.36 3.79
CA GLY A 53 14.41 6.45 5.20
C GLY A 53 12.91 6.29 5.45
N SER A 54 12.07 6.35 4.41
CA SER A 54 10.61 6.23 4.49
C SER A 54 10.08 4.95 3.83
N VAL A 55 10.67 4.51 2.72
CA VAL A 55 10.17 3.35 1.97
C VAL A 55 10.19 2.05 2.79
N GLY A 56 11.24 1.84 3.61
CA GLY A 56 11.36 0.66 4.46
C GLY A 56 10.26 0.59 5.52
N PRO A 57 10.11 1.60 6.40
CA PRO A 57 9.02 1.66 7.38
C PRO A 57 7.63 1.53 6.76
N VAL A 58 7.39 2.13 5.59
CA VAL A 58 6.11 2.02 4.88
C VAL A 58 5.84 0.59 4.43
N LEU A 59 6.81 -0.09 3.82
CA LEU A 59 6.66 -1.49 3.42
C LEU A 59 6.43 -2.41 4.62
N SER A 60 7.15 -2.18 5.73
CA SER A 60 6.92 -2.94 6.97
C SER A 60 5.51 -2.73 7.51
N GLN A 61 5.03 -1.47 7.56
CA GLN A 61 3.67 -1.16 7.99
C GLN A 61 2.62 -1.86 7.11
N LEU A 62 2.76 -1.75 5.78
CA LEU A 62 1.83 -2.39 4.84
C LEU A 62 1.82 -3.91 4.98
N ALA A 63 2.95 -4.54 5.35
CA ALA A 63 3.00 -5.98 5.58
C ALA A 63 2.39 -6.37 6.94
N ASP A 64 2.58 -5.56 7.98
CA ASP A 64 1.92 -5.76 9.27
C ASP A 64 0.38 -5.69 9.12
N ASP A 65 -0.09 -4.86 8.18
CA ASP A 65 -1.49 -4.70 7.80
C ASP A 65 -1.97 -5.74 6.75
N GLU A 66 -1.12 -6.71 6.35
CA GLU A 66 -1.40 -7.76 5.35
C GLU A 66 -1.77 -7.27 3.94
N LEU A 67 -1.41 -6.02 3.60
CA LEU A 67 -1.71 -5.40 2.30
C LEU A 67 -0.65 -5.70 1.23
N VAL A 68 0.54 -6.07 1.67
CA VAL A 68 1.66 -6.48 0.80
C VAL A 68 2.27 -7.77 1.32
N GLU A 69 2.77 -8.58 0.40
CA GLU A 69 3.51 -9.79 0.73
C GLU A 69 5.01 -9.53 0.67
N HIS A 70 5.75 -10.13 1.61
CA HIS A 70 7.21 -10.05 1.67
C HIS A 70 7.86 -11.44 1.67
N ARG A 71 8.77 -11.68 0.72
CA ARG A 71 9.56 -12.91 0.62
C ARG A 71 11.03 -12.60 0.33
N GLY A 72 11.88 -12.85 1.32
CA GLY A 72 13.32 -12.61 1.20
C GLY A 72 13.62 -11.12 1.15
N GLN A 73 13.92 -10.60 -0.04
CA GLN A 73 14.12 -9.16 -0.28
C GLN A 73 13.01 -8.54 -1.15
N TYR A 74 12.04 -9.36 -1.57
CA TYR A 74 11.04 -8.99 -2.56
C TYR A 74 9.69 -8.72 -1.92
N TRP A 75 8.99 -7.74 -2.48
CA TRP A 75 7.70 -7.21 -2.05
C TRP A 75 6.73 -7.20 -3.21
N THR A 76 5.49 -7.60 -2.98
CA THR A 76 4.40 -7.52 -3.97
C THR A 76 3.09 -7.12 -3.28
N LEU A 77 2.10 -6.67 -4.04
CA LEU A 77 0.76 -6.44 -3.50
C LEU A 77 0.13 -7.79 -3.10
N ALA A 78 -0.61 -7.81 -1.99
CA ALA A 78 -1.43 -8.95 -1.60
C ALA A 78 -2.75 -8.98 -2.40
N THR A 79 -2.65 -9.01 -3.74
CA THR A 79 -3.80 -8.84 -4.65
C THR A 79 -4.89 -9.87 -4.40
N GLU A 80 -4.54 -11.15 -4.23
CA GLU A 80 -5.51 -12.23 -4.01
C GLU A 80 -6.31 -12.02 -2.71
N GLN A 81 -5.65 -11.53 -1.67
CA GLN A 81 -6.23 -11.26 -0.36
C GLN A 81 -7.17 -10.05 -0.43
N LEU A 82 -6.76 -8.98 -1.11
CA LEU A 82 -7.58 -7.78 -1.32
C LEU A 82 -8.82 -8.09 -2.17
N GLU A 83 -8.67 -8.87 -3.24
CA GLU A 83 -9.80 -9.35 -4.05
C GLU A 83 -10.74 -10.25 -3.23
N ALA A 84 -10.20 -11.17 -2.43
CA ALA A 84 -10.99 -12.04 -1.55
C ALA A 84 -11.74 -11.25 -0.45
N ALA A 85 -11.21 -10.11 -0.02
CA ALA A 85 -11.86 -9.19 0.91
C ALA A 85 -12.95 -8.32 0.24
N GLY A 86 -13.05 -8.32 -1.09
CA GLY A 86 -14.01 -7.51 -1.84
C GLY A 86 -13.53 -6.08 -2.13
N GLU A 87 -12.22 -5.83 -2.07
CA GLU A 87 -11.60 -4.52 -2.24
C GLU A 87 -11.27 -4.18 -3.70
N GLU A 88 -12.08 -4.70 -4.64
CA GLU A 88 -11.88 -4.51 -6.08
C GLU A 88 -11.90 -3.02 -6.48
N GLY A 89 -12.81 -2.24 -5.90
CA GLY A 89 -12.91 -0.80 -6.15
C GLY A 89 -11.67 -0.04 -5.66
N PHE A 90 -11.14 -0.42 -4.48
CA PHE A 90 -9.92 0.16 -3.95
C PHE A 90 -8.69 -0.19 -4.82
N LEU A 91 -8.61 -1.43 -5.33
CA LEU A 91 -7.56 -1.85 -6.26
C LEU A 91 -7.63 -1.06 -7.59
N GLU A 92 -8.84 -0.83 -8.11
CA GLU A 92 -9.04 0.00 -9.30
C GLU A 92 -8.59 1.44 -9.05
N ASP A 93 -9.00 2.04 -7.92
CA ASP A 93 -8.58 3.39 -7.51
C ASP A 93 -7.04 3.51 -7.41
N LEU A 94 -6.36 2.53 -6.80
CA LEU A 94 -4.89 2.49 -6.73
C LEU A 94 -4.24 2.47 -8.12
N ARG A 95 -4.79 1.65 -9.03
CA ARG A 95 -4.29 1.52 -10.41
C ARG A 95 -4.53 2.80 -11.22
N GLU A 96 -5.67 3.46 -11.02
CA GLU A 96 -5.99 4.73 -11.67
C GLU A 96 -5.11 5.85 -11.16
N GLN A 97 -4.95 5.97 -9.84
CA GLN A 97 -4.14 7.00 -9.23
C GLN A 97 -2.68 6.93 -9.69
N TRP A 98 -2.14 5.74 -9.94
CA TRP A 98 -0.77 5.61 -10.44
C TRP A 98 -0.54 6.38 -11.75
N LYS A 99 -1.55 6.44 -12.62
CA LYS A 99 -1.47 7.16 -13.90
C LYS A 99 -1.23 8.66 -13.72
N GLU A 100 -1.60 9.23 -12.57
CA GLU A 100 -1.36 10.64 -12.25
C GLU A 100 0.11 10.92 -11.83
N TYR A 101 0.89 9.88 -11.51
CA TYR A 101 2.30 10.02 -11.16
C TYR A 101 3.25 9.90 -12.37
N LEU A 102 2.73 9.62 -13.57
CA LEU A 102 3.47 9.52 -14.83
C LEU A 102 3.47 10.85 -15.60
#